data_AF-A0A9W6PTZ2-F1
#
_entry.id   AF-A0A9W6PTZ2-F1
#
_cell.length_a   1.000
_cell.length_b   1.000
_cell.length_c   1.000
_cell.angle_alpha   90.00
_cell.angle_beta   90.00
_cell.angle_gamma   90.00
#
_symmetry.space_group_name_H-M   'P 1'
#
loop_
_entity.id
_entity.type
_entity.pdbx_description
1 polymer ?
#
loop_
_entity_poly.entity_id
_entity_poly.type
_entity_poly.pdbx_seq_one_letter_code
_entity_poly.pdbx_strand_id
1 'polypeptide(L)'
;MRCLRRDGTGVVTRVVGLPPVDRRLFIPETVWVVRDGELVPLSRRDDPQEWERLVASDEPIVTQLKDGMWPTSSSSAPSVM
;
A
#
# COMPACT_ATOMS: atom_id res chain seq x y z
N MET A 1 -7.45 -9.79 6.02
CA MET A 1 -6.94 -9.87 4.63
C MET A 1 -7.79 -10.80 3.76
N ARG A 2 -8.74 -10.23 3.01
CA ARG A 2 -9.45 -10.94 1.94
C ARG A 2 -8.69 -10.66 0.63
N CYS A 3 -7.99 -11.65 0.10
CA CYS A 3 -7.37 -11.54 -1.23
C CYS A 3 -8.48 -11.62 -2.28
N LEU A 4 -8.83 -10.48 -2.89
CA LEU A 4 -9.79 -10.41 -3.98
C LEU A 4 -9.01 -10.53 -5.29
N ARG A 5 -9.25 -11.61 -6.04
CA ARG A 5 -8.81 -11.75 -7.43
C ARG A 5 -10.03 -11.53 -8.31
N ARG A 6 -9.90 -10.67 -9.32
CA ARG A 6 -10.94 -10.42 -10.33
C ARG A 6 -10.54 -11.18 -11.59
N ASP A 7 -11.19 -12.31 -11.85
CA ASP A 7 -11.08 -13.00 -13.13
C ASP A 7 -11.89 -12.26 -14.20
N GLY A 8 -11.41 -12.30 -15.46
CA GLY A 8 -11.96 -11.58 -16.62
C GLY A 8 -13.40 -11.95 -17.02
N THR A 9 -14.05 -12.81 -16.24
CA THR A 9 -15.44 -13.24 -16.34
C THR A 9 -16.35 -12.58 -15.30
N GLY A 10 -15.80 -11.74 -14.39
CA GLY A 10 -16.58 -10.99 -13.41
C GLY A 10 -17.05 -11.77 -12.18
N VAL A 11 -16.63 -13.03 -12.03
CA VAL A 11 -16.87 -13.84 -10.84
C VAL A 11 -15.72 -13.61 -9.87
N VAL A 12 -16.02 -13.25 -8.61
CA VAL A 12 -14.99 -13.12 -7.56
C VAL A 12 -14.82 -14.49 -6.91
N THR A 13 -13.81 -15.24 -7.34
CA THR A 13 -13.55 -16.58 -6.78
C THR A 13 -12.64 -16.49 -5.56
N ARG A 14 -13.03 -17.15 -4.46
CA ARG A 14 -12.20 -17.26 -3.24
C ARG A 14 -10.99 -18.14 -3.53
N VAL A 15 -9.82 -17.53 -3.69
CA VAL A 15 -8.56 -18.28 -3.68
C VAL A 15 -8.36 -18.81 -2.26
N VAL A 16 -8.14 -20.11 -2.09
CA VAL A 16 -7.55 -20.66 -0.86
C VAL A 16 -6.15 -20.04 -0.77
N GLY A 17 -6.05 -18.93 -0.03
CA GLY A 17 -4.99 -17.94 -0.18
C GLY A 17 -3.70 -18.27 0.58
N LEU A 18 -2.67 -17.51 0.26
CA LEU A 18 -1.43 -17.42 1.04
C LEU A 18 -1.76 -17.19 2.53
N PRO A 19 -0.95 -17.73 3.46
CA PRO A 19 -1.14 -17.50 4.88
C PRO A 19 -1.16 -16.00 5.20
N PRO A 20 -1.88 -15.56 6.25
CA PRO A 20 -1.86 -14.16 6.65
C PRO A 20 -0.43 -13.74 6.96
N VAL A 21 0.00 -12.63 6.36
CA VAL A 21 1.32 -12.04 6.56
C VAL A 21 1.17 -10.80 7.43
N ASP A 22 2.07 -10.61 8.39
CA ASP A 22 2.11 -9.37 9.16
C ASP A 22 2.61 -8.23 8.27
N ARG A 23 1.68 -7.36 7.84
CA ARG A 23 1.98 -6.21 6.99
C ARG A 23 2.93 -5.19 7.64
N ARG A 24 3.07 -5.19 8.97
CA ARG A 24 3.99 -4.31 9.70
C ARG A 24 5.45 -4.50 9.30
N LEU A 25 5.79 -5.70 8.82
CA LEU A 25 7.16 -6.04 8.38
C LEU A 25 7.53 -5.41 7.04
N PHE A 26 6.54 -4.94 6.27
CA PHE A 26 6.71 -4.46 4.90
C PHE A 26 6.38 -2.98 4.74
N ILE A 27 5.87 -2.34 5.80
CA ILE A 27 5.49 -0.93 5.76
C ILE A 27 6.62 -0.08 6.34
N PRO A 28 7.06 0.97 5.62
CA PRO A 28 8.11 1.86 6.10
C PRO A 28 7.77 2.56 7.42
N GLU A 29 8.80 3.07 8.07
CA GLU A 29 8.68 3.84 9.31
C GLU A 29 7.75 5.05 9.18
N THR A 30 7.83 5.74 8.03
CA THR A 30 7.01 6.92 7.72
C THR A 30 6.02 6.59 6.63
N VAL A 31 4.76 6.92 6.88
CA VAL A 31 3.64 6.83 5.93
C VAL A 31 2.95 8.18 5.83
N TRP A 32 2.09 8.37 4.84
CA TRP A 32 1.36 9.63 4.64
C TRP A 32 -0.14 9.39 4.75
N VAL A 33 -0.79 10.18 5.60
CA VAL A 33 -2.23 10.11 5.89
C VAL A 33 -2.90 11.40 5.45
N VAL A 34 -4.16 11.31 5.03
CA VAL A 34 -4.95 12.51 4.71
C VAL A 34 -5.54 13.06 6.01
N ARG A 35 -5.19 14.31 6.34
CA ARG A 35 -5.76 15.07 7.45
C ARG A 35 -6.18 16.43 6.92
N ASP A 36 -7.43 16.81 7.12
CA ASP A 36 -7.99 18.09 6.65
C ASP A 36 -7.76 18.33 5.14
N GLY A 37 -7.71 17.26 4.34
CA GLY A 37 -7.48 17.32 2.89
C GLY A 37 -6.01 17.36 2.48
N GLU A 38 -5.06 17.39 3.41
CA GLU A 38 -3.62 17.42 3.15
C GLU A 38 -2.94 16.10 3.53
N LEU A 39 -1.86 15.76 2.81
CA LEU A 39 -1.05 14.59 3.12
C LEU A 39 -0.02 14.95 4.20
N VAL A 40 -0.20 14.40 5.39
CA VAL A 40 0.65 14.64 6.56
C VAL A 40 1.46 13.39 6.87
N PRO A 41 2.77 13.51 7.16
CA PRO A 41 3.58 12.35 7.55
C PRO A 41 3.14 11.81 8.91
N LEU A 42 2.99 10.49 9.00
CA LEU A 42 2.78 9.71 10.22
C LEU A 42 3.99 8.78 10.41
N SER A 43 4.71 8.97 11.51
CA SER A 43 5.94 8.26 11.84
C SER A 43 5.71 7.26 12.95
N ARG A 44 6.21 6.02 12.78
CA ARG A 44 6.18 4.99 13.82
C ARG A 44 6.92 5.41 15.09
N ARG A 45 7.93 6.28 14.98
CA ARG A 45 8.72 6.73 16.13
C ARG A 45 7.99 7.81 16.93
N ASP A 46 7.31 8.71 16.25
CA ASP A 46 6.66 9.87 16.86
C ASP A 46 5.25 9.53 17.37
N ASP A 47 4.50 8.69 16.64
CA ASP A 47 3.19 8.18 17.05
C ASP A 47 3.06 6.67 16.74
N PRO A 48 3.66 5.80 17.58
CA PRO A 48 3.62 4.36 17.36
C PRO A 48 2.21 3.79 17.43
N GLN A 49 1.33 4.37 18.24
CA GLN A 49 -0.03 3.84 18.45
C GLN A 49 -0.91 4.11 17.23
N GLU A 50 -0.88 5.33 16.69
CA GLU A 50 -1.63 5.65 15.49
C GLU A 50 -1.08 4.90 14.28
N TRP A 51 0.25 4.82 14.14
CA TRP A 51 0.89 4.04 13.09
C TRP A 51 0.46 2.56 13.16
N GLU A 52 0.47 1.94 14.34
CA GLU A 52 0.08 0.54 14.51
C GLU A 52 -1.39 0.29 14.19
N ARG A 53 -2.29 1.19 14.60
CA ARG A 53 -3.71 1.08 14.26
C ARG A 53 -3.94 1.16 12.76
N LEU A 54 -3.34 2.15 12.11
CA LEU A 54 -3.49 2.35 10.67
C LEU A 54 -2.91 1.17 9.89
N VAL A 55 -1.70 0.73 10.26
CA VAL A 55 -1.05 -0.43 9.65
C VAL A 55 -1.78 -1.73 9.93
N ALA A 56 -2.49 -1.89 11.05
CA ALA A 56 -3.28 -3.09 11.28
C ALA A 56 -4.64 -3.07 10.54
N SER A 57 -5.10 -1.91 10.08
CA SER A 57 -6.39 -1.76 9.40
C SER A 57 -6.36 -2.30 7.96
N ASP A 58 -7.53 -2.43 7.33
CA ASP A 58 -7.64 -2.68 5.88
C ASP A 58 -7.70 -1.36 5.07
N GLU A 59 -7.41 -0.21 5.71
CA GLU A 59 -7.40 1.10 5.05
C GLU A 59 -6.17 1.27 4.14
N PRO A 60 -6.31 2.03 3.03
CA PRO A 60 -5.21 2.36 2.16
C PRO A 60 -4.21 3.27 2.88
N ILE A 61 -2.91 3.00 2.68
CA ILE A 61 -1.82 3.80 3.21
C ILE A 61 -0.93 4.22 2.06
N VAL A 62 -0.51 5.49 2.05
CA VAL A 62 0.51 5.99 1.13
C VAL A 62 1.88 5.78 1.77
N THR A 63 2.79 5.11 1.07
CA THR A 63 4.16 4.81 1.54
C THR A 63 5.23 5.57 0.78
N GLN A 64 4.85 6.37 -0.21
CA GLN A 64 5.77 7.23 -0.94
C GLN A 64 4.99 8.38 -1.58
N LEU A 65 5.44 9.61 -1.38
CA LEU A 65 5.06 10.74 -2.21
C LEU A 65 6.13 10.95 -3.29
N LYS A 66 5.68 11.37 -4.47
CA LYS A 66 6.59 11.66 -5.58
C LYS A 66 7.05 13.11 -5.49
N ASP A 67 8.29 13.31 -5.08
CA ASP A 67 8.93 14.61 -5.10
C ASP A 67 9.73 14.80 -6.41
N GLY A 68 9.12 15.44 -7.40
CA GLY A 68 9.83 15.87 -8.63
C GLY A 68 10.32 14.76 -9.58
N MET A 69 10.91 15.15 -10.72
CA MET A 69 10.96 14.42 -11.99
C MET A 69 11.90 13.19 -12.05
N TRP A 70 11.32 12.03 -12.38
CA TRP A 70 11.57 11.16 -13.58
C TRP A 70 10.35 10.22 -13.74
N PRO A 71 10.01 9.71 -14.94
CA PRO A 71 9.09 8.58 -15.06
C PRO A 71 9.83 7.30 -14.66
N THR A 72 9.43 6.66 -13.56
CA THR A 72 9.72 5.24 -13.38
C THR A 72 8.81 4.45 -14.31
N SER A 73 9.24 4.30 -15.56
CA SER A 73 8.64 3.31 -16.45
C SER A 73 9.06 1.93 -15.95
N SER A 74 8.08 1.08 -15.64
CA SER A 74 8.36 -0.35 -15.53
C SER A 74 8.54 -0.86 -16.97
N SER A 75 9.78 -1.07 -17.39
CA SER A 75 10.05 -1.72 -18.69
C SER A 75 9.66 -3.20 -18.60
N SER A 76 8.35 -3.46 -18.71
CA SER A 76 7.76 -4.80 -18.83
C SER A 76 7.27 -5.08 -20.26
N ALA A 77 7.59 -4.20 -21.22
CA ALA A 77 7.27 -4.34 -22.64
C ALA A 77 8.54 -4.18 -23.50
N PRO A 78 9.21 -5.27 -23.89
CA PRO A 78 10.48 -5.23 -24.62
C PRO A 78 10.42 -4.62 -26.03
N SER A 79 9.22 -4.32 -26.55
CA SER A 79 9.02 -3.90 -27.95
C SER A 79 9.01 -2.38 -28.16
N VAL A 80 9.29 -1.58 -27.12
CA VAL A 80 9.43 -0.12 -27.23
C VAL A 80 10.77 0.29 -26.62
N MET A 81 11.84 -0.08 -27.31
CA MET A 81 13.15 0.60 -27.29
C MET A 81 13.57 0.82 -28.74
#